data_AF-A0A812NUK8-F1
#
_entry.id   AF-A0A812NUK8-F1
#
_cell.length_a   1.000
_cell.length_b   1.000
_cell.length_c   1.000
_cell.angle_alpha   90.00
_cell.angle_beta   90.00
_cell.angle_gamma   90.00
#
_symmetry.space_group_name_H-M   'P 1'
#
loop_
_entity.id
_entity.type
_entity.pdbx_description
1 polymer ?
#
loop_
_entity_poly.entity_id
_entity_poly.type
_entity_poly.pdbx_seq_one_letter_code
_entity_poly.pdbx_strand_id
1 'polypeptide(L)'
;MNVMRYTIEETIVKVAHMAPAAQSTASDHDLGETAPAVFYQYLIKHANGSLMAQTSQYRLPETDINFTSFIPGSLQTDVFAMAKRQGRWEGTGWRDCRTPQKGWNISFPEKKGDNLVAIATVQDLQVAALAVLTLLAWREETVGSDGFEHAGRE
;
A
#
# COMPACT_ATOMS: atom_id res chain seq x y z
N MET A 1 22.05 -19.66 11.39
CA MET A 1 21.19 -18.65 12.06
C MET A 1 19.91 -18.54 11.25
N ASN A 2 18.76 -18.93 11.81
CA ASN A 2 17.46 -18.73 11.15
C ASN A 2 17.01 -17.29 11.39
N VAL A 3 17.04 -16.46 10.35
CA VAL A 3 16.50 -15.09 10.39
C VAL A 3 15.01 -15.19 10.10
N MET A 4 14.17 -14.76 11.04
CA MET A 4 12.73 -14.59 10.77
C MET A 4 12.57 -13.39 9.83
N ARG A 5 11.88 -13.59 8.71
CA ARG A 5 11.67 -12.57 7.68
C ARG A 5 10.19 -12.35 7.46
N TYR A 6 9.78 -11.10 7.47
CA TYR A 6 8.47 -10.72 6.95
C TYR A 6 8.52 -10.75 5.43
N THR A 7 7.39 -11.09 4.82
CA THR A 7 7.21 -11.06 3.37
C THR A 7 6.19 -9.98 3.04
N ILE A 8 6.50 -9.16 2.05
CA ILE A 8 5.55 -8.21 1.45
C ILE A 8 5.09 -8.82 0.14
N GLU A 9 3.79 -9.05 0.01
CA GLU A 9 3.14 -9.48 -1.23
C GLU A 9 2.32 -8.33 -1.80
N GLU A 10 2.29 -8.22 -3.12
CA GLU A 10 1.42 -7.29 -3.81
C GLU A 10 0.29 -8.05 -4.50
N THR A 11 -0.92 -7.54 -4.36
CA THR A 11 -2.11 -7.99 -5.09
C THR A 11 -2.53 -6.89 -6.06
N ILE A 12 -2.66 -7.24 -7.34
CA ILE A 12 -3.09 -6.34 -8.41
C ILE A 12 -4.48 -6.77 -8.86
N VAL A 13 -5.45 -5.86 -8.85
CA VAL A 13 -6.82 -6.10 -9.30
C VAL A 13 -7.13 -5.16 -10.45
N LYS A 14 -7.44 -5.73 -11.62
CA LYS A 14 -7.89 -4.99 -12.80
C LYS A 14 -9.41 -5.07 -12.91
N VAL A 15 -10.06 -3.93 -12.93
CA VAL A 15 -11.50 -3.78 -13.12
C VAL A 15 -11.73 -3.26 -14.53
N ALA A 16 -12.54 -3.96 -15.33
CA ALA A 16 -12.76 -3.62 -16.73
C ALA A 16 -13.59 -2.34 -16.94
N HIS A 17 -14.55 -2.07 -16.04
CA HIS A 17 -15.51 -0.96 -16.15
C HIS A 17 -15.61 -0.22 -14.81
N MET A 18 -15.22 1.06 -14.81
CA MET A 18 -15.26 1.89 -13.61
C MET A 18 -15.41 3.38 -13.93
N ALA A 19 -16.19 4.09 -13.12
CA ALA A 19 -16.39 5.53 -13.30
C ALA A 19 -15.07 6.31 -13.12
N PRO A 20 -14.81 7.40 -13.89
CA PRO A 20 -13.55 8.14 -13.86
C PRO A 20 -13.14 8.67 -12.47
N ALA A 21 -14.12 9.02 -11.63
CA ALA A 21 -13.90 9.56 -10.29
C ALA A 21 -13.94 8.50 -9.17
N ALA A 22 -14.17 7.22 -9.50
CA ALA A 22 -14.25 6.18 -8.50
C ALA A 22 -12.84 5.81 -7.99
N GLN A 23 -12.65 5.98 -6.68
CA GLN A 23 -11.41 5.67 -5.96
C GLN A 23 -11.42 4.29 -5.32
N SER A 24 -12.57 3.59 -5.31
CA SER A 24 -12.73 2.28 -4.68
C SER A 24 -13.73 1.44 -5.45
N THR A 25 -13.55 0.11 -5.43
CA THR A 25 -14.51 -0.86 -5.98
C THR A 25 -15.85 -0.86 -5.24
N ALA A 26 -15.98 -0.09 -4.15
CA ALA A 26 -17.24 0.15 -3.46
C ALA A 26 -18.08 1.30 -4.08
N SER A 27 -17.52 2.06 -5.02
CA SER A 27 -18.24 3.11 -5.76
C SER A 27 -19.00 2.53 -6.95
N ASP A 28 -20.09 3.18 -7.37
CA ASP A 28 -20.94 2.71 -8.47
C ASP A 28 -20.14 2.46 -9.76
N HIS A 29 -20.32 1.26 -10.32
CA HIS A 29 -19.75 0.87 -11.61
C HIS A 29 -20.64 1.42 -12.72
N ASP A 30 -20.21 2.50 -13.36
CA ASP A 30 -20.93 3.06 -14.51
C ASP A 30 -20.78 2.13 -15.73
N LEU A 31 -21.91 1.68 -16.27
CA LEU A 31 -22.00 0.82 -17.45
C LEU A 31 -21.67 1.56 -18.76
N GLY A 32 -21.59 2.90 -18.73
CA GLY A 32 -21.24 3.73 -19.88
C GLY A 32 -19.75 3.90 -20.16
N GLU A 33 -18.87 3.48 -19.24
CA GLU A 33 -17.45 3.85 -19.25
C GLU A 33 -16.52 2.65 -19.57
N THR A 34 -15.50 2.91 -20.38
CA THR A 34 -14.74 1.88 -21.14
C THR A 34 -13.28 1.72 -20.72
N ALA A 35 -12.76 2.56 -19.82
CA ALA A 35 -11.35 2.51 -19.45
C ALA A 35 -11.10 1.58 -18.25
N PRO A 36 -10.14 0.64 -18.35
CA PRO A 36 -9.81 -0.25 -17.24
C PRO A 36 -9.21 0.53 -16.06
N ALA A 37 -9.59 0.17 -14.84
CA ALA A 37 -8.98 0.66 -13.61
C ALA A 37 -8.12 -0.43 -12.97
N VAL A 38 -6.93 -0.06 -12.48
CA VAL A 38 -6.02 -0.99 -11.81
C VAL A 38 -5.80 -0.54 -10.38
N PHE A 39 -6.02 -1.47 -9.47
CA PHE A 39 -5.88 -1.31 -8.04
C PHE A 39 -4.79 -2.19 -7.52
N TYR A 40 -4.13 -1.70 -6.48
CA TYR A 40 -3.03 -2.39 -5.84
C TYR A 40 -3.30 -2.47 -4.34
N GLN A 41 -2.79 -3.53 -3.73
CA GLN A 41 -2.82 -3.72 -2.29
C GLN A 41 -1.56 -4.48 -1.87
N TYR A 42 -0.95 -4.07 -0.77
CA TYR A 42 0.16 -4.81 -0.19
C TYR A 42 -0.27 -5.57 1.06
N LEU A 43 0.20 -6.80 1.18
CA LEU A 43 0.00 -7.68 2.32
C LEU A 43 1.33 -7.93 3.01
N ILE A 44 1.40 -7.69 4.32
CA ILE A 44 2.56 -7.94 5.16
C ILE A 44 2.30 -9.24 5.93
N LYS A 45 3.09 -10.27 5.62
CA LYS A 45 3.00 -11.60 6.26
C LYS A 45 4.19 -11.85 7.16
N HIS A 46 3.94 -12.50 8.29
CA HIS A 46 4.98 -13.01 9.17
C HIS A 46 5.64 -14.27 8.57
N ALA A 47 6.79 -14.68 9.12
CA ALA A 47 7.58 -15.81 8.62
C ALA A 47 6.84 -17.16 8.63
N ASN A 48 5.79 -17.29 9.44
CA ASN A 48 4.90 -18.46 9.49
C ASN A 48 3.76 -18.40 8.46
N GLY A 49 3.72 -17.38 7.61
CA GLY A 49 2.68 -17.18 6.59
C GLY A 49 1.42 -16.46 7.10
N SER A 50 1.31 -16.13 8.38
CA SER A 50 0.14 -15.40 8.89
C SER A 50 0.14 -13.96 8.40
N LEU A 51 -1.01 -13.48 7.95
CA LEU A 51 -1.21 -12.07 7.61
C LEU A 51 -1.16 -11.22 8.88
N MET A 52 -0.30 -10.20 8.87
CA MET A 52 -0.09 -9.31 10.02
C MET A 52 -0.63 -7.91 9.74
N ALA A 53 -0.56 -7.47 8.49
CA ALA A 53 -1.09 -6.18 8.08
C ALA A 53 -1.39 -6.15 6.58
N GLN A 54 -2.22 -5.20 6.17
CA GLN A 54 -2.43 -4.88 4.76
C GLN A 54 -2.61 -3.37 4.56
N THR A 55 -2.36 -2.90 3.35
CA THR A 55 -2.76 -1.54 2.95
C THR A 55 -4.24 -1.49 2.59
N SER A 56 -4.81 -0.29 2.56
CA SER A 56 -5.98 0.00 1.74
C SER A 56 -5.69 -0.37 0.28
N GLN A 57 -6.74 -0.77 -0.43
CA GLN A 57 -6.67 -0.88 -1.87
C GLN A 57 -6.60 0.54 -2.45
N TYR A 58 -5.65 0.79 -3.35
CA TYR A 58 -5.39 2.13 -3.89
C TYR A 58 -5.22 2.10 -5.41
N ARG A 59 -5.51 3.23 -6.06
CA ARG A 59 -5.33 3.43 -7.51
C ARG A 59 -4.38 4.60 -7.74
N LEU A 60 -3.40 4.46 -8.63
CA LEU A 60 -2.53 5.58 -8.96
C LEU A 60 -3.29 6.71 -9.70
N PRO A 61 -3.07 8.00 -9.38
CA PRO A 61 -2.24 8.54 -8.30
C PRO A 61 -3.05 8.83 -7.02
N GLU A 62 -3.23 7.84 -6.15
CA GLU A 62 -3.82 8.01 -4.81
C GLU A 62 -2.91 8.89 -3.94
N THR A 63 -3.51 9.67 -3.04
CA THR A 63 -2.77 10.53 -2.11
C THR A 63 -2.69 9.99 -0.70
N ASP A 64 -3.53 9.01 -0.33
CA ASP A 64 -3.67 8.55 1.05
C ASP A 64 -3.74 7.02 1.11
N ILE A 65 -2.95 6.41 1.99
CA ILE A 65 -2.84 4.95 2.14
C ILE A 65 -2.90 4.62 3.62
N ASN A 66 -3.82 3.73 4.00
CA ASN A 66 -3.96 3.27 5.38
C ASN A 66 -3.38 1.88 5.52
N PHE A 67 -2.74 1.60 6.66
CA PHE A 67 -2.23 0.29 7.02
C PHE A 67 -3.05 -0.28 8.18
N THR A 68 -3.72 -1.39 7.91
CA THR A 68 -4.56 -2.10 8.87
C THR A 68 -3.85 -3.37 9.31
N SER A 69 -3.64 -3.52 10.60
CA SER A 69 -3.09 -4.70 11.25
C SER A 69 -4.16 -5.74 11.54
N PHE A 70 -3.74 -7.00 11.59
CA PHE A 70 -4.56 -8.14 11.91
C PHE A 70 -4.03 -8.85 13.15
N ILE A 71 -4.95 -9.34 13.96
CA ILE A 71 -4.65 -10.19 15.11
C ILE A 71 -4.89 -11.64 14.69
N PRO A 72 -3.86 -12.51 14.59
CA PRO A 72 -4.08 -13.93 14.32
C PRO A 72 -5.05 -14.55 15.31
N GLY A 73 -6.12 -15.15 14.81
CA GLY A 73 -7.16 -15.77 15.65
C GLY A 73 -8.22 -14.82 16.20
N SER A 74 -8.24 -13.55 15.78
CA SER A 74 -9.30 -12.59 16.12
C SER A 74 -9.83 -11.90 14.85
N LEU A 75 -11.08 -11.44 14.91
CA LEU A 75 -11.68 -10.59 13.88
C LEU A 75 -11.32 -9.11 14.06
N GLN A 76 -10.58 -8.78 15.11
CA GLN A 76 -10.18 -7.41 15.40
C GLN A 76 -9.07 -6.95 14.46
N THR A 77 -9.27 -5.76 13.92
CA THR A 77 -8.31 -5.05 13.07
C THR A 77 -8.07 -3.66 13.65
N ASP A 78 -6.89 -3.11 13.41
CA ASP A 78 -6.56 -1.76 13.86
C ASP A 78 -5.67 -1.03 12.83
N VAL A 79 -5.96 0.24 12.59
CA VAL A 79 -5.15 1.07 11.69
C VAL A 79 -3.92 1.55 12.46
N PHE A 80 -2.77 0.95 12.17
CA PHE A 80 -1.53 1.24 12.89
C PHE A 80 -0.64 2.28 12.19
N ALA A 81 -0.88 2.55 10.91
CA ALA A 81 -0.18 3.59 10.17
C ALA A 81 -1.07 4.23 9.11
N MET A 82 -0.84 5.50 8.83
CA MET A 82 -1.47 6.24 7.75
C MET A 82 -0.38 6.99 6.99
N ALA A 83 -0.38 6.90 5.66
CA ALA A 83 0.58 7.56 4.80
C ALA A 83 -0.12 8.51 3.86
N LYS A 84 0.40 9.73 3.78
CA LYS A 84 -0.11 10.78 2.89
C LYS A 84 0.99 11.28 1.98
N ARG A 85 0.69 11.37 0.69
CA ARG A 85 1.59 11.89 -0.33
C ARG A 85 1.94 13.35 -0.04
N GLN A 86 3.22 13.67 -0.14
CA GLN A 86 3.77 15.02 0.01
C GLN A 86 4.34 15.51 -1.31
N GLY A 87 4.01 16.76 -1.61
CA GLY A 87 4.37 17.39 -2.88
C GLY A 87 3.64 16.77 -4.07
N ARG A 88 3.89 17.35 -5.25
CA ARG A 88 3.46 16.78 -6.53
C ARG A 88 4.67 16.15 -7.21
N TRP A 89 4.57 14.86 -7.47
CA TRP A 89 5.58 14.07 -8.17
C TRP A 89 4.87 13.02 -9.00
N GLU A 90 5.50 12.53 -10.07
CA GLU A 90 5.04 11.43 -10.92
C GLU A 90 6.30 10.66 -11.35
N GLY A 91 6.17 9.35 -11.59
CA GLY A 91 7.30 8.51 -12.00
C GLY A 91 8.49 8.59 -11.03
N THR A 92 9.68 8.95 -11.53
CA THR A 92 10.90 9.08 -10.71
C THR A 92 10.93 10.32 -9.80
N GLY A 93 9.91 11.19 -9.85
CA GLY A 93 9.89 12.47 -9.15
C GLY A 93 10.01 12.37 -7.61
N TRP A 94 9.62 11.24 -7.01
CA TRP A 94 9.76 11.00 -5.56
C TRP A 94 11.21 10.86 -5.10
N ARG A 95 12.14 10.54 -6.02
CA ARG A 95 13.58 10.42 -5.72
C ARG A 95 14.26 11.79 -5.53
N ASP A 96 13.58 12.87 -5.91
CA ASP A 96 14.10 14.23 -5.80
C ASP A 96 13.92 14.77 -4.37
N CYS A 97 15.00 14.80 -3.60
CA CYS A 97 15.01 15.28 -2.21
C CYS A 97 15.08 16.82 -2.07
N ARG A 98 14.97 17.60 -3.16
CA ARG A 98 14.96 19.06 -3.10
C ARG A 98 13.66 19.60 -2.51
N THR A 99 13.68 20.85 -2.06
CA THR A 99 12.49 21.56 -1.57
C THR A 99 11.59 22.02 -2.74
N PRO A 100 10.25 21.90 -2.64
CA PRO A 100 9.50 21.29 -1.54
C PRO A 100 9.68 19.77 -1.50
N GLN A 101 9.73 19.21 -0.29
CA GLN A 101 9.94 17.77 -0.09
C GLN A 101 8.87 16.95 -0.84
N LYS A 102 9.32 15.92 -1.55
CA LYS A 102 8.49 14.96 -2.27
C LYS A 102 8.61 13.59 -1.61
N GLY A 103 7.50 12.86 -1.55
CA GLY A 103 7.48 11.49 -1.05
C GLY A 103 6.19 11.16 -0.30
N TRP A 104 6.31 10.30 0.71
CA TRP A 104 5.22 9.92 1.60
C TRP A 104 5.52 10.40 3.02
N ASN A 105 4.54 11.05 3.64
CA ASN A 105 4.56 11.34 5.07
C ASN A 105 3.74 10.27 5.78
N ILE A 106 4.39 9.45 6.60
CA ILE A 106 3.75 8.39 7.37
C ILE A 106 3.59 8.82 8.82
N SER A 107 2.41 8.58 9.38
CA SER A 107 2.10 8.76 10.78
C SER A 107 1.68 7.42 11.40
N PHE A 108 2.06 7.23 12.66
CA PHE A 108 1.68 6.07 13.46
C PHE A 108 0.83 6.58 14.63
N PRO A 109 -0.51 6.41 14.58
CA PRO A 109 -1.38 6.90 15.65
C PRO A 109 -0.99 6.29 17.00
N GLU A 110 -0.88 7.13 18.03
CA GLU A 110 -0.41 6.74 19.38
C GLU A 110 -1.38 5.83 20.15
N LYS A 111 -2.59 5.60 19.62
CA LYS A 111 -3.54 4.64 20.21
C LYS A 111 -3.06 3.21 19.96
N LYS A 112 -2.05 2.82 20.74
CA LYS A 112 -1.74 1.43 21.04
C LYS A 112 -2.99 0.84 21.70
N GLY A 113 -3.85 0.19 20.92
CA GLY A 113 -4.60 -0.91 21.51
C GLY A 113 -3.56 -1.87 22.08
N ASP A 114 -3.73 -2.30 23.33
CA ASP A 114 -2.85 -3.27 24.04
C ASP A 114 -2.54 -4.54 23.22
N ASN A 115 -3.29 -4.75 22.14
CA ASN A 115 -3.23 -5.86 21.20
C ASN A 115 -2.04 -5.85 20.24
N LEU A 116 -1.38 -4.70 20.01
CA LEU A 116 -0.19 -4.63 19.17
C LEU A 116 1.07 -5.20 19.83
N VAL A 117 1.04 -5.44 21.16
CA VAL A 117 2.19 -5.95 21.92
C VAL A 117 2.43 -7.45 21.67
N ALA A 118 1.43 -8.20 21.20
CA ALA A 118 1.52 -9.65 21.04
C ALA A 118 1.82 -10.12 19.60
N ILE A 119 1.85 -9.23 18.61
CA ILE A 119 1.67 -9.59 17.20
C ILE A 119 2.65 -8.79 16.36
N ALA A 120 3.82 -9.39 16.08
CA ALA A 120 5.02 -8.67 15.64
C ALA A 120 5.51 -7.65 16.70
N THR A 121 6.80 -7.35 16.73
CA THR A 121 7.15 -6.10 17.42
C THR A 121 6.56 -4.97 16.57
N VAL A 122 5.88 -4.00 17.20
CA VAL A 122 5.33 -2.84 16.47
C VAL A 122 6.36 -2.22 15.52
N GLN A 123 7.63 -2.23 15.92
CA GLN A 123 8.76 -1.81 15.09
C GLN A 123 8.89 -2.58 13.79
N ASP A 124 8.72 -3.91 13.78
CA ASP A 124 8.79 -4.70 12.55
C ASP A 124 7.72 -4.28 11.55
N LEU A 125 6.50 -4.03 12.02
CA LEU A 125 5.39 -3.56 11.16
C LEU A 125 5.61 -2.13 10.66
N GLN A 126 6.19 -1.26 11.48
CA GLN A 126 6.57 0.09 11.05
C GLN A 126 7.65 0.06 9.95
N VAL A 127 8.67 -0.80 10.12
CA VAL A 127 9.71 -1.00 9.10
C VAL A 127 9.11 -1.61 7.82
N ALA A 128 8.24 -2.61 7.95
CA ALA A 128 7.55 -3.20 6.81
C ALA A 128 6.65 -2.18 6.09
N ALA A 129 5.95 -1.31 6.82
CA ALA A 129 5.14 -0.24 6.23
C ALA A 129 5.99 0.77 5.44
N LEU A 130 7.16 1.15 5.95
CA LEU A 130 8.11 1.99 5.21
C LEU A 130 8.62 1.32 3.94
N ALA A 131 8.90 0.01 4.00
CA ALA A 131 9.29 -0.76 2.82
C ALA A 131 8.15 -0.81 1.78
N VAL A 132 6.91 -0.99 2.22
CA VAL A 132 5.72 -0.91 1.35
C VAL A 132 5.60 0.46 0.68
N LEU A 133 5.80 1.57 1.40
CA LEU A 133 5.79 2.91 0.80
C LEU A 133 6.88 3.12 -0.27
N THR A 134 8.01 2.45 -0.11
CA THR A 134 9.08 2.47 -1.11
C THR A 134 8.69 1.66 -2.34
N LEU A 135 8.10 0.47 -2.16
CA LEU A 135 7.58 -0.36 -3.24
C LEU A 135 6.46 0.35 -4.00
N LEU A 136 5.58 1.05 -3.30
CA LEU A 136 4.54 1.92 -3.83
C LEU A 136 5.09 2.99 -4.78
N ALA A 137 6.10 3.73 -4.31
CA ALA A 137 6.71 4.79 -5.11
C ALA A 137 7.45 4.22 -6.33
N TRP A 138 8.09 3.07 -6.17
CA TRP A 138 8.72 2.34 -7.28
C TRP A 138 7.70 1.78 -8.27
N ARG A 139 6.53 1.31 -7.81
CA ARG A 139 5.43 0.84 -8.66
C ARG A 139 4.91 1.96 -9.55
N GLU A 140 4.78 3.17 -9.02
CA GLU A 140 4.40 4.34 -9.83
C GLU A 140 5.46 4.70 -10.89
N GLU A 141 6.73 4.37 -10.65
CA GLU A 141 7.83 4.57 -11.60
C GLU A 141 7.84 3.51 -12.73
N THR A 142 7.44 2.27 -12.44
CA THR A 142 7.65 1.12 -13.36
C THR A 142 6.39 0.61 -14.05
N VAL A 143 5.21 1.08 -13.64
CA VAL A 143 3.93 0.65 -14.21
C VAL A 143 3.62 1.34 -15.53
N GLY A 144 3.26 0.53 -16.52
CA GLY A 144 2.73 1.01 -17.79
C GLY A 144 1.23 1.33 -17.73
N SER A 145 0.67 1.79 -18.85
CA SER A 145 -0.76 2.13 -18.96
C SER A 145 -1.73 0.96 -18.74
N ASP A 146 -1.24 -0.28 -18.75
CA ASP A 146 -2.00 -1.50 -18.49
C ASP A 146 -2.07 -1.90 -17.01
N GLY A 147 -1.34 -1.18 -16.14
CA GLY A 147 -1.24 -1.42 -14.70
C GLY A 147 -0.28 -2.55 -14.30
N PHE A 148 0.50 -3.08 -15.24
CA PHE A 148 1.53 -4.07 -14.96
C PHE A 148 2.92 -3.43 -15.04
N GLU A 149 3.87 -4.10 -14.39
CA GLU A 149 5.28 -3.74 -14.46
C GLU A 149 5.89 -4.10 -15.81
N HIS A 150 6.62 -3.17 -16.43
CA HIS A 150 7.38 -3.43 -17.66
C HIS A 150 8.89 -3.25 -17.48
N ALA A 151 9.37 -3.03 -16.26
CA ALA A 151 10.79 -2.95 -15.99
C ALA A 151 11.47 -4.30 -16.31
N GLY A 152 12.48 -4.28 -17.20
CA GLY A 152 13.23 -5.47 -17.59
C GLY A 152 12.62 -6.33 -18.71
N ARG A 153 11.59 -5.85 -19.42
CA ARG A 153 11.15 -6.42 -20.70
C ARG A 153 11.81 -5.66 -21.85
N GLU A 154 12.98 -6.12 -22.27
CA GLU A 154 13.55 -5.83 -23.60
C GLU A 154 12.98 -6.79 -24.66
#